data_AF-A0A0G0LRF8-F1
#
_entry.id   AF-A0A0G0LRF8-F1
#
_cell.length_a   1.000
_cell.length_b   1.000
_cell.length_c   1.000
_cell.angle_alpha   90.00
_cell.angle_beta   90.00
_cell.angle_gamma   90.00
#
_symmetry.space_group_name_H-M   'P 1'
#
loop_
_entity.id
_entity.type
_entity.pdbx_description
1 polymer ?
#
loop_
_entity_poly.entity_id
_entity_poly.type
_entity_poly.pdbx_seq_one_letter_code
_entity_poly.pdbx_strand_id
1 'polypeptide(L)'
;MKEIAVKVKGGKCVVCGYNKYIGALELHHVWGKKEFSIGDTGYTYSKERLQAELSKCVLLCANCHREIEAGITFLPQTSTVNLKMI
;
A
#
# COMPACT_ATOMS: atom_id res chain seq x y z
N MET A 1 -0.26 -13.19 -6.52
CA MET A 1 -0.98 -12.18 -5.69
C MET A 1 -0.30 -10.81 -5.68
N LYS A 2 1.03 -10.72 -5.54
CA LYS A 2 1.77 -9.44 -5.50
C LYS A 2 1.48 -8.52 -6.71
N GLU A 3 1.44 -9.06 -7.91
CA GLU A 3 1.15 -8.30 -9.14
C GLU A 3 -0.25 -7.68 -9.16
N ILE A 4 -1.27 -8.40 -8.69
CA ILE A 4 -2.65 -7.92 -8.60
C ILE A 4 -2.72 -6.75 -7.62
N ALA A 5 -2.11 -6.89 -6.44
CA ALA A 5 -2.06 -5.85 -5.43
C ALA A 5 -1.35 -4.58 -5.92
N VAL A 6 -0.21 -4.75 -6.62
CA VAL A 6 0.53 -3.65 -7.25
C VAL A 6 -0.33 -2.94 -8.28
N LYS A 7 -1.03 -3.68 -9.16
CA LYS A 7 -1.90 -3.11 -10.19
C LYS A 7 -3.09 -2.35 -9.58
N VAL A 8 -3.74 -2.91 -8.56
CA VAL A 8 -4.85 -2.27 -7.84
C VAL A 8 -4.40 -0.99 -7.14
N LYS A 9 -3.14 -0.91 -6.69
CA LYS A 9 -2.57 0.26 -6.02
C LYS A 9 -1.89 1.27 -6.96
N GLY A 10 -2.12 1.16 -8.26
CA GLY A 10 -1.65 2.14 -9.26
C GLY A 10 -0.27 1.85 -9.84
N GLY A 11 0.35 0.72 -9.50
CA GLY A 11 1.54 0.20 -10.19
C GLY A 11 2.85 0.97 -9.94
N LYS A 12 2.84 1.95 -9.05
CA LYS A 12 4.00 2.81 -8.76
C LYS A 12 4.09 3.18 -7.29
N CYS A 13 5.30 3.46 -6.82
CA CYS A 13 5.52 4.04 -5.50
C CYS A 13 4.74 5.36 -5.37
N VAL A 14 3.94 5.51 -4.31
CA VAL A 14 3.15 6.74 -4.09
C VAL A 14 4.02 7.93 -3.68
N VAL A 15 5.24 7.69 -3.18
CA VAL A 15 6.17 8.75 -2.75
C VAL A 15 7.02 9.24 -3.93
N CYS A 16 7.75 8.34 -4.61
CA CYS A 16 8.73 8.72 -5.63
C CYS A 16 8.37 8.32 -7.07
N GLY A 17 7.23 7.65 -7.28
CA GLY A 17 6.78 7.24 -8.61
C GLY A 17 7.50 6.04 -9.24
N TYR A 18 8.44 5.38 -8.53
CA TYR A 18 9.14 4.20 -9.03
C TYR A 18 8.16 3.10 -9.50
N ASN A 19 8.34 2.61 -10.73
CA ASN A 19 7.50 1.60 -11.37
C ASN A 19 8.27 0.64 -12.30
N LYS A 20 9.60 0.58 -12.19
CA LYS A 20 10.45 -0.17 -13.15
C LYS A 20 10.42 -1.67 -12.94
N TYR A 21 10.40 -2.13 -11.70
CA TYR A 21 10.41 -3.55 -11.36
C TYR A 21 9.43 -3.86 -10.23
N ILE A 22 8.48 -4.74 -10.49
CA ILE A 22 7.42 -5.13 -9.54
C ILE A 22 8.03 -5.74 -8.27
N GLY A 23 9.17 -6.45 -8.38
CA GLY A 23 9.82 -7.05 -7.22
C GLY A 23 10.32 -6.03 -6.20
N ALA A 24 10.66 -4.82 -6.64
CA ALA A 24 11.11 -3.72 -5.78
C ALA A 24 9.96 -2.89 -5.18
N LEU A 25 8.70 -3.26 -5.43
CA LEU A 25 7.52 -2.65 -4.83
C LEU A 25 7.01 -3.47 -3.64
N GLU A 26 6.58 -2.78 -2.59
CA GLU A 26 6.15 -3.32 -1.31
C GLU A 26 4.87 -2.63 -0.81
N LEU A 27 4.03 -3.37 -0.09
CA LEU A 27 2.84 -2.83 0.56
C LEU A 27 3.21 -2.39 1.98
N HIS A 28 3.07 -1.09 2.24
CA HIS A 28 3.24 -0.51 3.57
C HIS A 28 1.87 -0.29 4.20
N HIS A 29 1.66 -0.80 5.42
CA HIS A 29 0.39 -0.61 6.14
C HIS A 29 0.38 0.78 6.76
N VAL A 30 -0.61 1.60 6.41
CA VAL A 30 -0.72 2.99 6.92
C VAL A 30 -1.52 3.04 8.22
N TRP A 31 -2.49 2.15 8.38
CA TRP A 31 -3.29 2.07 9.60
C TRP A 31 -3.83 0.65 9.82
N GLY A 32 -4.01 0.28 11.09
CA GLY A 32 -4.46 -1.06 11.49
C GLY A 32 -3.34 -2.09 11.57
N LYS A 33 -3.46 -3.06 12.48
CA LYS A 33 -2.55 -4.21 12.53
C LYS A 33 -2.86 -5.15 11.36
N LYS A 34 -1.83 -5.75 10.78
CA LYS A 34 -1.95 -6.80 9.75
C LYS A 34 -2.68 -8.00 10.36
N GLU A 35 -3.94 -8.23 9.99
CA GLU A 35 -4.72 -9.33 10.55
C GLU A 35 -4.38 -10.70 9.90
N PHE A 36 -3.72 -10.71 8.73
CA PHE A 36 -3.43 -11.97 8.02
C PHE A 36 -2.06 -11.99 7.33
N SER A 37 -1.32 -13.07 7.54
CA SER A 37 -0.20 -13.47 6.69
C SER A 37 -0.76 -14.10 5.41
N ILE A 38 -0.72 -13.35 4.30
CA ILE A 38 -1.15 -13.79 2.95
C ILE A 38 -0.14 -14.81 2.38
N GLY A 39 0.16 -15.87 3.12
CA GLY A 39 1.16 -16.88 2.77
C GLY A 39 0.83 -18.29 3.23
N ASP A 40 0.01 -18.48 4.26
CA ASP A 40 -0.05 -19.77 4.96
C ASP A 40 -1.34 -20.59 4.76
N THR A 41 -2.43 -19.99 4.28
CA THR A 41 -3.71 -20.71 4.18
C THR A 41 -4.35 -20.55 2.81
N GLY A 42 -4.40 -21.65 2.07
CA GLY A 42 -4.98 -21.79 0.73
C GLY A 42 -6.50 -21.62 0.68
N TYR A 43 -6.99 -20.43 1.00
CA TYR A 43 -8.37 -20.04 0.75
C TYR A 43 -8.42 -18.88 -0.23
N THR A 44 -9.22 -19.07 -1.27
CA THR A 44 -9.75 -18.06 -2.18
C THR A 44 -10.31 -16.90 -1.37
N TYR A 45 -9.48 -15.91 -1.04
CA TYR A 45 -9.96 -14.67 -0.44
C TYR A 45 -10.97 -14.05 -1.40
N SER A 46 -12.19 -13.82 -0.92
CA SER A 46 -13.20 -13.08 -1.66
C SER A 46 -12.62 -11.71 -2.03
N LYS A 47 -12.88 -11.23 -3.25
CA LYS A 47 -12.27 -10.01 -3.81
C LYS A 47 -12.44 -8.82 -2.88
N GLU A 48 -13.54 -8.82 -2.14
CA GLU A 48 -13.97 -7.82 -1.16
C GLU A 48 -13.02 -7.78 0.04
N ARG A 49 -12.59 -8.94 0.56
CA ARG A 49 -11.65 -9.02 1.68
C ARG A 49 -10.24 -8.59 1.26
N LEU A 50 -9.83 -8.95 0.05
CA LEU A 50 -8.57 -8.48 -0.52
C LEU A 50 -8.59 -6.96 -0.72
N GLN A 51 -9.70 -6.39 -1.21
CA GLN A 51 -9.87 -4.93 -1.34
C GLN A 51 -9.87 -4.24 0.02
N ALA A 52 -10.54 -4.81 1.04
CA ALA A 52 -10.56 -4.28 2.38
C ALA A 52 -9.16 -4.23 3.00
N GLU A 53 -8.37 -5.31 2.87
CA GLU A 53 -6.99 -5.34 3.36
C GLU A 53 -6.07 -4.40 2.55
N LEU A 54 -6.22 -4.38 1.22
CA LEU A 54 -5.48 -3.44 0.40
C LEU A 54 -5.82 -2.00 0.76
N SER A 55 -7.05 -1.66 1.16
CA SER A 55 -7.44 -0.30 1.55
C SER A 55 -6.60 0.26 2.71
N LYS A 56 -6.10 -0.62 3.59
CA LYS A 56 -5.23 -0.30 4.73
C LYS A 56 -3.77 -0.07 4.33
N CYS A 57 -3.40 -0.38 3.09
CA CYS A 57 -2.02 -0.35 2.60
C CYS A 57 -1.80 0.73 1.53
N VAL A 58 -0.56 1.18 1.42
CA VAL A 58 -0.05 1.98 0.29
C VAL A 58 1.09 1.25 -0.39
N LEU A 59 1.33 1.57 -1.66
CA LEU A 59 2.38 0.95 -2.45
C LEU A 59 3.62 1.84 -2.47
N LEU A 60 4.74 1.30 -2.00
CA LEU A 60 6.03 1.98 -1.93
C LEU A 60 7.10 1.17 -2.66
N CYS A 61 8.18 1.82 -3.10
CA CYS A 61 9.39 1.07 -3.41
C CYS A 61 10.14 0.73 -2.12
N ALA A 62 11.02 -0.28 -2.18
CA ALA A 62 11.81 -0.72 -1.03
C ALA A 62 12.53 0.44 -0.33
N ASN A 63 13.10 1.40 -1.07
CA ASN A 63 13.82 2.52 -0.48
C ASN A 63 12.88 3.45 0.30
N CYS A 64 11.81 3.95 -0.34
CA CYS A 64 10.84 4.82 0.34
C CYS A 64 10.17 4.10 1.52
N HIS A 65 9.95 2.78 1.41
CA HIS A 65 9.41 2.00 2.52
C HIS A 65 10.33 2.05 3.74
N ARG A 66 11.63 1.80 3.57
CA ARG A 66 12.63 1.90 4.65
C ARG A 66 12.79 3.33 5.16
N GLU A 67 12.75 4.33 4.29
CA GLU A 67 12.82 5.74 4.70
C GLU A 67 11.63 6.13 5.58
N ILE A 68 10.41 5.64 5.30
CA ILE A 68 9.24 5.91 6.16
C ILE A 68 9.38 5.22 7.51
N GLU A 69 9.80 3.94 7.54
CA GLU A 69 10.06 3.22 8.79
C GLU A 69 11.13 3.92 9.64
N ALA A 70 12.13 4.54 8.99
CA ALA A 70 13.19 5.31 9.63
C ALA A 70 12.82 6.77 9.94
N GLY A 71 11.62 7.24 9.56
CA GLY A 71 11.20 8.64 9.75
C GLY A 71 11.96 9.66 8.90
N ILE A 72 12.59 9.23 7.81
CA ILE A 72 13.36 10.07 6.87
C ILE A 72 12.44 10.70 5.81
N THR A 73 11.43 9.95 5.36
CA THR A 73 10.45 10.41 4.37
C THR A 73 9.03 10.17 4.91
N PHE A 74 8.04 10.83 4.30
CA PHE A 74 6.65 10.77 4.74
C PHE A 74 5.71 10.48 3.57
N LEU A 75 4.56 9.89 3.87
CA LEU A 75 3.52 9.69 2.86
C LEU A 75 3.01 11.04 2.35
N PRO A 76 2.71 11.16 1.05
CA PRO A 76 2.09 12.36 0.52
C PRO A 76 0.73 12.57 1.18
N GLN A 77 0.50 13.74 1.75
CA GLN A 77 -0.81 14.11 2.28
C GLN A 77 -1.74 14.32 1.09
N THR A 78 -2.68 13.41 0.88
CA THR A 78 -3.71 13.62 -0.13
C THR A 78 -4.63 14.75 0.34
N SER A 79 -4.44 15.96 -0.20
CA SER A 79 -5.33 17.10 0.01
C SER A 79 -6.73 16.79 -0.51
N THR A 80 -7.55 16.12 0.29
CA THR A 80 -9.01 16.19 0.22
C THR A 80 -9.53 16.68 1.56
N VAL A 81 -9.10 17.89 1.90
CA VAL A 81 -9.90 18.73 2.80
C VAL A 81 -11.02 19.31 1.96
N ASN A 82 -12.11 18.55 1.78
CA ASN A 82 -13.42 19.18 1.68
C ASN A 82 -13.93 19.26 3.12
N LEU A 83 -13.34 20.20 3.88
CA LEU A 83 -13.94 20.68 5.10
C LEU A 83 -15.27 21.29 4.67
N LYS A 84 -16.35 20.55 4.91
CA LYS A 84 -17.69 21.10 4.88
C LYS A 84 -17.75 22.13 6.03
N MET A 85 -17.45 23.38 5.72
CA MET A 85 -17.69 24.53 6.60
C MET A 85 -18.33 25.64 5.76
N ILE A 86 -19.64 25.53 5.58
CA ILE A 86 -20.68 26.53 5.91
C ILE A 86 -22.02 25.81 5.92
#